data_AF-A0A8K0P745-F1
#
_entry.id   AF-A0A8K0P745-F1
#
_cell.length_a   1.000
_cell.length_b   1.000
_cell.length_c   1.000
_cell.angle_alpha   90.00
_cell.angle_beta   90.00
_cell.angle_gamma   90.00
#
_symmetry.space_group_name_H-M   'P 1'
#
loop_
_entity.id
_entity.type
_entity.pdbx_description
1 polymer ?
#
loop_
_entity_poly.entity_id
_entity_poly.type
_entity_poly.pdbx_seq_one_letter_code
_entity_poly.pdbx_strand_id
1 'polypeptide(L)' 'MLKSDMTLEDPFFVVKDEVSKALNKTRGLYRRWVELQDGQLEDISKDELEWTTTELRNALRSIEWDLEDLEDTIDILLT' A
#
# COMPACT_ATOMS: atom_id res chain seq x y z
N MET A 1 41.83 -6.01 6.84
CA MET A 1 40.45 -6.37 7.23
C MET A 1 39.72 -5.08 7.55
N LEU A 2 39.23 -4.40 6.51
CA LEU A 2 38.32 -3.27 6.66
C LEU A 2 36.93 -3.87 6.68
N LYS A 3 36.17 -3.59 7.74
CA LYS A 3 34.76 -3.98 7.88
C LYS A 3 34.03 -3.37 6.69
N SER A 4 33.39 -4.20 5.89
CA SER A 4 32.46 -3.76 4.86
C SER A 4 31.45 -2.81 5.49
N ASP A 5 31.43 -1.56 5.02
CA ASP A 5 30.27 -0.68 5.21
C ASP A 5 29.03 -1.50 4.86
N MET A 6 28.10 -1.64 5.80
CA MET A 6 26.72 -1.92 5.40
C MET A 6 26.32 -0.71 4.55
N THR A 7 26.38 -0.86 3.24
CA THR A 7 25.82 0.14 2.32
C THR A 7 24.33 0.19 2.63
N LEU A 8 23.91 1.23 3.35
CA LEU A 8 22.50 1.50 3.62
C LEU A 8 21.79 1.51 2.26
N GLU A 9 20.81 0.64 2.08
CA GLU A 9 20.01 0.58 0.86
C GLU A 9 19.34 1.95 0.66
N ASP A 10 19.37 2.46 -0.57
CA ASP A 10 18.86 3.80 -0.87
C ASP A 10 17.35 3.85 -0.51
N PRO A 11 16.92 4.80 0.34
CA PRO A 11 15.54 4.91 0.81
C PRO A 11 14.50 4.93 -0.32
N PHE A 12 14.83 5.48 -1.49
CA PHE A 12 13.93 5.49 -2.63
C PHE A 12 13.56 4.07 -3.07
N PHE A 13 14.55 3.17 -3.18
CA PHE A 13 14.29 1.78 -3.58
C PHE A 13 13.60 0.99 -2.47
N VAL A 14 13.88 1.29 -1.20
CA VAL A 14 13.18 0.69 -0.06
C VAL A 14 11.69 1.05 -0.11
N VAL A 15 11.35 2.33 -0.21
CA VAL A 15 9.96 2.80 -0.24
C VAL A 15 9.24 2.30 -1.50
N LYS A 16 9.90 2.29 -2.66
CA LYS A 16 9.34 1.68 -3.89
C LYS A 16 8.96 0.21 -3.71
N ASP A 17 9.80 -0.57 -3.03
CA ASP A 17 9.52 -1.96 -2.71
C ASP A 17 8.39 -2.10 -1.68
N GLU A 18 8.31 -1.19 -0.71
CA GLU A 18 7.23 -1.13 0.27
C GLU A 18 5.88 -0.80 -0.38
N VAL A 19 5.82 0.19 -1.28
CA VAL A 19 4.65 0.51 -2.10
C VAL A 19 4.19 -0.71 -2.90
N SER A 20 5.14 -1.44 -3.51
CA SER A 20 4.85 -2.65 -4.27
C SER A 20 4.26 -3.76 -3.38
N LYS A 21 4.79 -3.93 -2.16
CA LYS A 21 4.28 -4.88 -1.16
C LYS A 21 2.90 -4.46 -0.64
N ALA A 22 2.69 -3.17 -0.36
CA ALA A 22 1.43 -2.61 0.08
C ALA A 22 0.35 -2.84 -0.98
N LEU A 23 0.62 -2.50 -2.25
CA LEU A 23 -0.30 -2.73 -3.36
C LEU A 23 -0.71 -4.20 -3.50
N ASN A 24 0.23 -5.13 -3.35
CA ASN A 24 -0.08 -6.57 -3.40
C ASN A 24 -0.99 -7.02 -2.25
N LYS A 25 -0.82 -6.47 -1.04
CA LYS A 25 -1.75 -6.74 0.08
C LYS A 25 -3.12 -6.11 -0.19
N THR A 26 -3.16 -4.86 -0.64
CA THR A 26 -4.38 -4.12 -0.98
C THR A 26 -5.21 -4.84 -2.05
N ARG A 27 -4.57 -5.51 -3.02
CA ARG A 27 -5.28 -6.37 -3.99
C ARG A 27 -6.05 -7.53 -3.34
N GLY A 28 -5.51 -8.11 -2.26
CA GLY A 28 -6.21 -9.15 -1.50
C GLY A 28 -7.46 -8.60 -0.82
N LEU A 29 -7.33 -7.42 -0.19
CA LEU A 29 -8.44 -6.73 0.45
C LEU A 29 -9.51 -6.31 -0.56
N TYR A 30 -9.11 -5.85 -1.74
CA TYR A 30 -10.03 -5.53 -2.84
C TYR A 30 -10.82 -6.76 -3.31
N ARG A 31 -10.19 -7.92 -3.46
CA ARG A 31 -10.92 -9.16 -3.83
C ARG A 31 -11.97 -9.52 -2.78
N ARG A 32 -11.61 -9.48 -1.49
CA ARG A 32 -12.55 -9.74 -0.40
C ARG A 32 -13.71 -8.74 -0.41
N TRP A 33 -13.42 -7.47 -0.66
CA TRP A 33 -14.43 -6.42 -0.79
C TRP A 33 -15.43 -6.72 -1.92
N VAL A 34 -14.95 -7.16 -3.09
CA VAL A 34 -15.82 -7.56 -4.21
C VAL A 34 -16.70 -8.76 -3.82
N GLU A 35 -16.12 -9.80 -3.22
CA GLU A 35 -16.88 -10.98 -2.76
C GLU A 35 -17.99 -10.62 -1.76
N LEU A 36 -17.71 -9.67 -0.85
CA LEU A 36 -18.68 -9.19 0.13
C LEU A 36 -19.82 -8.38 -0.50
N GLN A 37 -19.58 -7.71 -1.64
CA GLN A 37 -20.64 -6.99 -2.36
C GLN A 37 -21.57 -7.91 -3.13
N ASP A 38 -21.04 -9.01 -3.67
CA ASP A 38 -21.81 -9.96 -4.49
C ASP A 38 -22.64 -10.94 -3.63
N GLY A 39 -22.36 -11.04 -2.32
CA GLY A 39 -23.07 -11.90 -1.38
C GLY A 39 -24.46 -11.37 -1.00
N GLN A 40 -25.39 -12.29 -0.66
CA GLN A 40 -26.61 -11.93 0.07
C GLN A 40 -26.20 -11.47 1.47
N LEU A 41 -26.31 -10.17 1.75
CA LEU A 41 -25.80 -9.56 2.97
C LEU A 41 -26.64 -9.95 4.20
N GLU A 42 -26.11 -10.83 5.03
CA GLU A 42 -26.51 -10.97 6.44
C GLU A 42 -25.88 -9.82 7.26
N ASP A 43 -26.42 -9.51 8.45
CA ASP A 43 -25.92 -8.38 9.27
C ASP A 43 -24.40 -8.46 9.56
N ILE A 44 -23.85 -9.67 9.78
CA ILE A 44 -22.40 -9.88 9.98
C ILE A 44 -21.60 -9.50 8.73
N SER A 45 -22.12 -9.80 7.54
CA SER A 45 -21.47 -9.45 6.26
C SER A 45 -21.48 -7.95 6.00
N LYS A 46 -22.44 -7.21 6.58
CA LYS A 46 -22.52 -5.75 6.45
C LYS A 46 -21.43 -5.03 7.25
N ASP A 47 -21.22 -5.44 8.50
CA ASP A 47 -20.14 -4.90 9.33
C ASP A 47 -18.76 -5.22 8.73
N GLU A 48 -18.60 -6.45 8.22
CA GLU A 48 -17.37 -6.84 7.52
C GLU A 48 -17.14 -6.03 6.24
N LEU A 49 -18.20 -5.76 5.47
CA LEU A 49 -18.13 -4.94 4.26
C LEU A 49 -17.73 -3.48 4.59
N GLU A 50 -18.30 -2.90 5.64
CA GLU A 50 -17.95 -1.54 6.07
C GLU A 50 -16.49 -1.44 6.52
N TRP A 51 -16.04 -2.39 7.34
CA TRP A 51 -14.66 -2.46 7.79
C TRP A 51 -13.70 -2.64 6.59
N THR A 52 -13.99 -3.60 5.70
CA THR A 52 -13.18 -3.88 4.51
C THR A 52 -13.12 -2.66 3.59
N THR A 53 -14.22 -1.93 3.44
CA THR A 53 -14.28 -0.68 2.66
C THR A 53 -13.37 0.40 3.26
N THR A 54 -13.41 0.56 4.58
CA THR A 54 -12.62 1.57 5.30
C THR A 54 -11.13 1.27 5.19
N GLU A 55 -10.74 0.02 5.46
CA GLU A 55 -9.34 -0.41 5.35
C GLU A 55 -8.82 -0.29 3.92
N LEU A 56 -9.64 -0.60 2.91
CA LEU A 56 -9.24 -0.46 1.52
C LEU A 56 -8.95 1.00 1.16
N ARG A 57 -9.79 1.93 1.59
CA ARG A 57 -9.57 3.37 1.39
C ARG A 57 -8.33 3.87 2.12
N ASN A 58 -8.08 3.39 3.33
CA ASN A 58 -6.91 3.78 4.10
C ASN A 58 -5.61 3.26 3.45
N ALA A 59 -5.61 2.01 3.00
CA ALA A 59 -4.47 1.42 2.32
C ALA A 59 -4.16 2.13 0.99
N LEU A 60 -5.18 2.46 0.20
CA LEU A 60 -5.01 3.22 -1.04
C LEU A 60 -4.46 4.62 -0.78
N ARG A 61 -4.99 5.35 0.22
CA ARG A 61 -4.48 6.68 0.58
C ARG A 61 -3.01 6.65 1.02
N SER A 62 -2.62 5.65 1.80
CA SER A 62 -1.22 5.48 2.20
C SER A 62 -0.32 5.27 0.98
N ILE A 63 -0.75 4.44 0.01
CA ILE A 63 0.00 4.21 -1.23
C ILE A 63 0.09 5.50 -2.06
N GLU A 64 -0.99 6.28 -2.14
CA GLU A 64 -0.99 7.57 -2.86
C GLU A 64 0.03 8.53 -2.27
N TRP A 65 0.08 8.68 -0.94
CA TRP A 65 1.09 9.51 -0.27
C TRP A 65 2.52 9.03 -0.52
N ASP A 66 2.78 7.72 -0.42
CA ASP A 66 4.12 7.19 -0.70
C ASP A 66 4.54 7.44 -2.15
N LEU A 67 3.59 7.42 -3.10
CA LEU A 67 3.86 7.74 -4.51
C LEU A 67 4.14 9.22 -4.72
N GLU A 68 3.41 10.12 -4.05
CA GLU A 68 3.66 11.56 -4.05
C GLU A 68 5.09 11.86 -3.54
N ASP A 69 5.49 11.26 -2.41
CA ASP A 69 6.85 11.44 -1.85
C ASP A 69 7.95 10.92 -2.79
N LEU A 70 7.70 9.80 -3.48
CA LEU A 70 8.64 9.25 -4.48
C LEU A 70 8.74 10.16 -5.71
N GLU A 71 7.64 10.74 -6.17
CA GLU A 71 7.62 11.70 -7.28
C GLU A 71 8.38 12.99 -6.90
N ASP A 72 8.10 13.56 -5.74
CA ASP A 72 8.81 14.73 -5.20
C ASP A 72 10.33 14.48 -5.14
N THR A 73 10.75 13.26 -4.75
CA THR A 73 12.17 12.88 -4.72
C THR A 73 12.80 12.88 -6.12
N ILE A 74 12.07 12.42 -7.14
CA ILE A 74 12.54 12.45 -8.53
C ILE A 74 12.66 13.89 -9.02
N ASP A 75 11.67 14.72 -8.73
CA ASP A 75 11.66 16.13 -9.15
C ASP A 75 12.81 16.93 -8.55
N ILE A 76 13.18 16.66 -7.28
CA ILE A 76 14.37 17.25 -6.64
C ILE A 76 15.66 16.89 -7.39
N LEU A 77 15.77 15.69 -7.94
CA LEU A 77 16.97 15.24 -8.66
C LEU A 77 17.04 15.77 -10.10
N LEU A 78 15.89 16.08 -10.71
CA LEU A 78 15.77 16.53 -12.10
C LEU A 78 15.68 18.04 -12.26
N THR A 79 15.56 18.79 -11.16
CA THR A 79 15.54 20.27 -11.11
C THR A 79 16.92 20.84 -10.77
#